data_AF-A0A2E9ISQ7-F1
#
_entry.id   AF-A0A2E9ISQ7-F1
#
_cell.length_a   1.000
_cell.length_b   1.000
_cell.length_c   1.000
_cell.angle_alpha   90.00
_cell.angle_beta   90.00
_cell.angle_gamma   90.00
#
_symmetry.space_group_name_H-M   'P 1'
#
loop_
_entity.id
_entity.type
_entity.pdbx_description
1 polymer ?
#
loop_
_entity_poly.entity_id
_entity_poly.type
_entity_poly.pdbx_seq_one_letter_code
_entity_poly.pdbx_strand_id
1 'polypeptide(L)'
;MIDKKIPILDIESKLELIDPIIKESGGVRLSVFLPIYNQGVEIRQNAIRLKDLVDEARSGLQHAGMEDSQVDRFLAPLMDLIEHPEQLRQASPGVALLLDACSLRRIHLNYEVSPMCCVSDRFAVKPLLPILQSNPVYTVLSLNQGEVRVYRGIGSELQAVEVEAMPQAIGDSMQIEIPVIGMSPGLEVNHWSFCSLS
;
A
#
# COMPACT_ATOMS: atom_id res chain seq x y z
N MET A 1 -25.69 -18.10 -23.28
CA MET A 1 -25.04 -18.58 -22.03
C MET A 1 -24.22 -17.44 -21.47
N ILE A 2 -24.25 -17.28 -20.16
CA ILE A 2 -24.08 -15.99 -19.47
C ILE A 2 -22.61 -15.54 -19.54
N ASP A 3 -22.40 -14.47 -20.30
CA ASP A 3 -21.21 -13.63 -20.32
C ASP A 3 -21.14 -12.86 -18.98
N LYS A 4 -20.76 -13.57 -17.92
CA LYS A 4 -20.61 -12.99 -16.58
C LYS A 4 -19.29 -12.23 -16.58
N LYS A 5 -19.35 -10.95 -16.97
CA LYS A 5 -18.35 -9.94 -16.58
C LYS A 5 -17.96 -10.21 -15.14
N ILE A 6 -16.67 -10.47 -14.92
CA ILE A 6 -16.11 -10.54 -13.57
C ILE A 6 -16.53 -9.26 -12.85
N PRO A 7 -17.20 -9.33 -11.68
CA PRO A 7 -17.33 -8.17 -10.83
C PRO A 7 -15.93 -7.84 -10.36
N ILE A 8 -15.34 -6.78 -10.91
CA ILE A 8 -14.07 -6.19 -10.46
C ILE A 8 -14.12 -6.20 -8.94
N LEU A 9 -13.18 -6.85 -8.24
CA LEU A 9 -13.07 -6.64 -6.80
C LEU A 9 -12.74 -5.15 -6.60
N ASP A 10 -13.78 -4.47 -6.13
CA ASP A 10 -14.23 -3.23 -6.75
C ASP A 10 -13.51 -2.06 -6.10
N ILE A 11 -13.36 -0.98 -6.85
CA ILE A 11 -12.90 0.31 -6.31
C ILE A 11 -13.68 0.64 -5.02
N GLU A 12 -14.94 0.22 -4.93
CA GLU A 12 -15.83 0.30 -3.76
C GLU A 12 -15.20 -0.20 -2.44
N SER A 13 -14.59 -1.40 -2.38
CA SER A 13 -14.02 -1.89 -1.10
C SER A 13 -12.81 -1.07 -0.65
N LYS A 14 -12.06 -0.49 -1.59
CA LYS A 14 -10.93 0.41 -1.28
C LYS A 14 -11.43 1.80 -0.92
N LEU A 15 -12.53 2.25 -1.53
CA LEU A 15 -13.22 3.48 -1.14
C LEU A 15 -13.81 3.35 0.26
N GLU A 16 -14.42 2.23 0.63
CA GLU A 16 -14.88 1.98 2.02
C GLU A 16 -13.76 2.14 3.06
N LEU A 17 -12.52 1.80 2.69
CA LEU A 17 -11.35 2.00 3.56
C LEU A 17 -10.90 3.47 3.65
N ILE A 18 -10.93 4.22 2.54
CA ILE A 18 -10.35 5.57 2.44
C ILE A 18 -11.38 6.67 2.72
N ASP A 19 -12.66 6.46 2.43
CA ASP A 19 -13.75 7.42 2.60
C ASP A 19 -13.85 7.99 4.04
N PRO A 20 -13.76 7.16 5.10
CA PRO A 20 -13.75 7.67 6.46
C PRO A 20 -12.58 8.61 6.71
N ILE A 21 -11.39 8.27 6.20
CA ILE A 21 -10.16 9.04 6.36
C ILE A 21 -10.28 10.42 5.70
N ILE A 22 -10.93 10.49 4.53
CA ILE A 22 -11.19 11.76 3.81
C ILE A 22 -12.18 12.65 4.57
N LYS A 23 -13.24 12.05 5.13
CA LYS A 23 -14.34 12.76 5.78
C LYS A 23 -13.97 13.28 7.17
N GLU A 24 -13.00 12.67 7.82
CA GLU A 24 -12.54 13.07 9.14
C GLU A 24 -11.74 14.39 9.12
N SER A 25 -12.13 15.33 9.98
CA SER A 25 -11.47 16.63 10.12
C SER A 25 -11.62 17.20 11.54
N GLY A 26 -10.75 18.17 11.89
CA GLY A 26 -10.74 18.86 13.19
C GLY A 26 -9.90 18.18 14.28
N GLY A 27 -9.24 18.98 15.12
CA GLY A 27 -8.23 18.49 16.04
C GLY A 27 -6.91 18.13 15.33
N VAL A 28 -5.85 17.90 16.10
CA VAL A 28 -4.54 17.58 15.55
C VAL A 28 -4.52 16.14 15.05
N ARG A 29 -4.11 15.96 13.79
CA ARG A 29 -3.90 14.68 13.13
C ARG A 29 -2.49 14.59 12.61
N LEU A 30 -1.92 13.40 12.70
CA LEU A 30 -0.61 13.07 12.19
C LEU A 30 -0.72 11.96 11.15
N SER A 31 -0.10 12.18 9.99
CA SER A 31 0.10 11.17 8.96
C SER A 31 1.58 10.87 8.80
N VAL A 32 1.96 9.61 8.99
CA VAL A 32 3.33 9.13 8.77
C VAL A 32 3.30 8.05 7.70
N PHE A 33 4.14 8.20 6.68
CA PHE A 33 4.33 7.22 5.61
C PHE A 33 5.75 6.69 5.68
N LEU A 34 5.88 5.37 5.70
CA LEU A 34 7.15 4.68 5.93
C LEU A 34 7.31 3.55 4.89
N PRO A 35 8.39 3.53 4.09
CA PRO A 35 8.76 2.36 3.32
C PRO A 35 9.18 1.22 4.26
N ILE A 36 8.75 -0.01 3.96
CA ILE A 36 9.02 -1.19 4.79
C ILE A 36 9.91 -2.16 4.01
N TYR A 37 11.12 -2.37 4.52
CA TYR A 37 12.04 -3.37 4.00
C TYR A 37 11.94 -4.66 4.82
N ASN A 38 11.73 -5.79 4.13
CA ASN A 38 11.44 -7.09 4.77
C ASN A 38 12.62 -8.07 4.73
N GLN A 39 13.80 -7.64 4.28
CA GLN A 39 14.96 -8.53 4.12
C GLN A 39 16.26 -7.89 4.64
N GLY A 40 17.12 -8.74 5.21
CA GLY A 40 18.49 -8.39 5.56
C GLY A 40 18.63 -7.33 6.66
N VAL A 41 19.72 -6.57 6.58
CA VAL A 41 20.09 -5.52 7.55
C VAL A 41 19.13 -4.33 7.51
N GLU A 42 18.38 -4.17 6.41
CA GLU A 42 17.46 -3.05 6.18
C GLU A 42 16.21 -3.10 7.06
N ILE A 43 15.84 -4.27 7.60
CA ILE A 43 14.74 -4.41 8.57
C ILE A 43 15.01 -3.52 9.81
N ARG A 44 16.27 -3.45 10.27
CA ARG A 44 16.66 -2.61 11.40
C ARG A 44 16.56 -1.12 11.07
N GLN A 45 16.67 -0.76 9.80
CA GLN A 45 16.56 0.62 9.36
C GLN A 45 15.11 1.12 9.35
N ASN A 46 14.10 0.23 9.31
CA ASN A 46 12.69 0.63 9.41
C ASN A 46 12.42 1.37 10.74
N ALA A 47 12.94 0.85 11.86
CA ALA A 47 12.81 1.49 13.17
C ALA A 47 13.55 2.83 13.25
N ILE A 48 14.73 2.91 12.62
CA ILE A 48 15.51 4.17 12.56
C ILE A 48 14.74 5.23 11.76
N ARG A 49 14.24 4.88 10.58
CA ARG A 49 13.44 5.80 9.74
C ARG A 49 12.15 6.23 10.44
N LEU A 50 11.47 5.31 11.13
CA LEU A 50 10.28 5.65 11.91
C LEU A 50 10.64 6.63 13.02
N LYS A 51 11.76 6.42 13.71
CA LYS A 51 12.25 7.35 14.73
C LYS A 51 12.50 8.75 14.15
N ASP A 52 13.19 8.85 13.02
CA ASP A 52 13.46 10.14 12.37
C ASP A 52 12.15 10.87 12.01
N LEU A 53 11.14 10.15 11.53
CA LEU A 53 9.81 10.69 11.24
C LEU A 53 9.03 11.10 12.50
N VAL A 54 9.21 10.38 13.61
CA VAL A 54 8.60 10.73 14.91
C VAL A 54 9.26 11.99 15.50
N ASP A 55 10.57 12.16 15.33
CA ASP A 55 11.28 13.38 15.74
C ASP A 55 10.83 14.60 14.91
N GLU A 56 10.58 14.41 13.60
CA GLU A 56 9.94 15.43 12.76
C GLU A 56 8.50 15.73 13.20
N ALA A 57 7.71 14.69 13.50
CA ALA A 57 6.34 14.83 13.99
C ALA A 57 6.28 15.63 15.30
N ARG A 58 7.19 15.35 16.25
CA ARG A 58 7.31 16.08 17.51
C ARG A 58 7.48 17.57 17.25
N SER A 59 8.41 17.92 16.38
CA SER A 59 8.64 19.32 15.99
C SER A 59 7.37 19.94 15.40
N GLY A 60 6.70 19.25 14.47
CA GLY A 60 5.45 19.72 13.87
C GLY A 60 4.32 19.94 14.88
N LEU A 61 4.17 19.05 15.86
CA LEU A 61 3.14 19.14 16.91
C LEU A 61 3.40 20.30 17.88
N GLN A 62 4.66 20.54 18.24
CA GLN A 62 5.06 21.70 19.06
C GLN A 62 4.79 23.01 18.32
N HIS A 63 5.10 23.09 17.02
CA HIS A 63 4.77 24.26 16.19
C HIS A 63 3.25 24.48 16.06
N ALA A 64 2.45 23.41 16.13
CA ALA A 64 1.00 23.48 16.21
C ALA A 64 0.46 23.91 17.59
N GLY A 65 1.33 24.20 18.55
CA GLY A 65 0.99 24.74 19.87
C GLY A 65 0.72 23.68 20.95
N MET A 66 1.11 22.42 20.72
CA MET A 66 1.02 21.39 21.76
C MET A 66 2.17 21.49 22.76
N GLU A 67 1.85 21.36 24.04
CA GLU A 67 2.85 21.27 25.12
C GLU A 67 3.62 19.95 25.05
N ASP A 68 4.89 19.93 25.48
CA ASP A 68 5.77 18.75 25.39
C ASP A 68 5.13 17.47 25.98
N SER A 69 4.49 17.60 27.15
CA SER A 69 3.80 16.48 27.80
C SER A 69 2.61 15.94 27.00
N GLN A 70 1.95 16.80 26.22
CA GLN A 70 0.87 16.39 25.32
C GLN A 70 1.43 15.72 24.08
N VAL A 71 2.55 16.24 23.54
CA VAL A 71 3.26 15.64 22.39
C VAL A 71 3.75 14.24 22.73
N ASP A 72 4.35 14.05 23.91
CA ASP A 72 4.81 12.74 24.37
C ASP A 72 3.67 11.73 24.47
N ARG A 73 2.52 12.12 25.05
CA ARG A 73 1.32 11.26 25.10
C ARG A 73 0.77 10.97 23.71
N PHE A 74 0.74 11.97 22.84
CA PHE A 74 0.21 11.83 21.49
C PHE A 74 1.07 10.86 20.66
N LEU A 75 2.39 10.95 20.76
CA LEU A 75 3.33 10.11 20.00
C LEU A 75 3.61 8.74 20.63
N ALA A 76 3.16 8.50 21.88
CA ALA A 76 3.38 7.22 22.58
C ALA A 76 3.02 5.97 21.75
N PRO A 77 1.91 5.93 20.98
CA PRO A 77 1.60 4.79 20.12
C PRO A 77 2.65 4.52 19.02
N LEU A 78 3.32 5.56 18.51
CA LEU A 78 4.39 5.40 17.53
C LEU A 78 5.71 5.00 18.18
N MET A 79 5.97 5.48 19.41
CA MET A 79 7.12 5.05 20.20
C MET A 79 7.06 3.55 20.51
N ASP A 80 5.87 3.03 20.85
CA ASP A 80 5.65 1.59 21.05
C ASP A 80 6.00 0.77 19.79
N LEU A 81 5.64 1.27 18.60
CA LEU A 81 6.01 0.61 17.33
C LEU A 81 7.52 0.60 17.06
N ILE A 82 8.26 1.61 17.53
CA ILE A 82 9.73 1.66 17.39
C ILE A 82 10.37 0.61 18.30
N GLU A 83 9.85 0.45 19.53
CA GLU A 83 10.34 -0.54 20.50
C GLU A 83 9.95 -1.98 20.11
N HIS A 84 8.80 -2.13 19.44
CA HIS A 84 8.22 -3.40 19.02
C HIS A 84 8.07 -3.51 17.50
N PRO A 85 9.19 -3.54 16.72
CA PRO A 85 9.15 -3.56 15.26
C PRO A 85 8.47 -4.82 14.69
N GLU A 86 8.26 -5.87 15.49
CA GLU A 86 7.41 -7.00 15.14
C GLU A 86 6.00 -6.61 14.75
N GLN A 87 5.47 -5.53 15.29
CA GLN A 87 4.14 -5.03 14.98
C GLN A 87 4.03 -4.48 13.54
N LEU A 88 5.16 -4.29 12.85
CA LEU A 88 5.26 -3.87 11.45
C LEU A 88 5.56 -5.02 10.47
N ARG A 89 5.69 -6.28 10.95
CA ARG A 89 6.17 -7.43 10.13
C ARG A 89 5.23 -7.91 9.02
N GLN A 90 4.11 -7.24 8.75
CA GLN A 90 3.31 -7.60 7.59
C GLN A 90 4.10 -7.28 6.32
N ALA A 91 4.37 -8.32 5.51
CA ALA A 91 5.11 -8.21 4.26
C ALA A 91 4.37 -7.25 3.31
N SER A 92 4.80 -6.00 3.35
CA SER A 92 4.29 -4.89 2.55
C SER A 92 5.48 -4.00 2.18
N PRO A 93 5.50 -3.41 0.98
CA PRO A 93 6.53 -2.44 0.59
C PRO A 93 6.41 -1.08 1.30
N GLY A 94 5.28 -0.78 1.95
CA GLY A 94 5.11 0.44 2.74
C GLY A 94 3.96 0.37 3.73
N VAL A 95 3.93 1.32 4.65
CA VAL A 95 2.85 1.49 5.64
C VAL A 95 2.51 2.96 5.83
N ALA A 96 1.21 3.25 5.98
CA ALA A 96 0.71 4.52 6.46
C ALA A 96 0.22 4.37 7.91
N LEU A 97 0.70 5.26 8.77
CA LEU A 97 0.32 5.37 10.18
C LEU A 97 -0.45 6.68 10.35
N LEU A 98 -1.73 6.56 10.66
CA LEU A 98 -2.65 7.68 10.81
C LEU A 98 -3.06 7.80 12.27
N LEU A 99 -2.61 8.87 12.92
CA LEU A 99 -2.74 9.06 14.34
C LEU A 99 -3.57 10.31 14.65
N ASP A 100 -4.56 10.13 15.51
CA ASP A 100 -5.35 11.20 16.11
C ASP A 100 -5.40 11.01 17.63
N ALA A 101 -6.12 11.89 18.34
CA ALA A 101 -6.23 11.85 19.79
C ALA A 101 -6.90 10.56 20.34
N CYS A 102 -7.61 9.81 19.49
CA CYS A 102 -8.39 8.64 19.89
C CYS A 102 -7.68 7.33 19.52
N SER A 103 -7.00 7.28 18.38
CA SER A 103 -6.50 6.02 17.84
C SER A 103 -5.32 6.16 16.88
N LEU A 104 -4.55 5.08 16.80
CA LEU A 104 -3.57 4.83 15.74
C LEU A 104 -4.15 3.83 14.73
N ARG A 105 -4.32 4.26 13.48
CA ARG A 105 -4.67 3.41 12.35
C ARG A 105 -3.44 3.07 11.53
N ARG A 106 -3.35 1.81 11.09
CA ARG A 106 -2.25 1.28 10.29
C ARG A 106 -2.81 0.74 8.98
N ILE A 107 -2.26 1.19 7.86
CA ILE A 107 -2.68 0.78 6.52
C ILE A 107 -1.44 0.30 5.77
N HIS A 108 -1.38 -0.98 5.47
CA HIS A 108 -0.31 -1.56 4.67
C HIS A 108 -0.51 -1.25 3.19
N LEU A 109 0.52 -0.72 2.55
CA LEU A 109 0.52 -0.31 1.16
C LEU A 109 1.11 -1.44 0.31
N ASN A 110 0.51 -1.69 -0.86
CA ASN A 110 1.01 -2.65 -1.85
C ASN A 110 2.02 -2.03 -2.83
N TYR A 111 2.50 -0.82 -2.55
CA TYR A 111 3.58 -0.12 -3.25
C TYR A 111 4.53 0.53 -2.23
N GLU A 112 5.75 0.81 -2.67
CA GLU A 112 6.71 1.57 -1.86
C GLU A 112 6.29 3.04 -1.81
N VAL A 113 6.29 3.62 -0.61
CA VAL A 113 5.92 5.02 -0.38
C VAL A 113 7.15 5.80 0.05
N SER A 114 7.26 7.05 -0.38
CA SER A 114 8.31 7.95 0.10
C SER A 114 8.12 8.23 1.60
N PRO A 115 9.19 8.22 2.41
CA PRO A 115 9.14 8.64 3.80
C PRO A 115 8.56 10.05 3.91
N MET A 116 7.54 10.24 4.75
CA MET A 116 6.91 11.56 4.94
C MET A 116 6.19 11.64 6.29
N CYS A 117 6.25 12.82 6.91
CA CYS A 117 5.46 13.19 8.07
C CYS A 117 4.59 14.43 7.75
N CYS A 118 3.35 14.46 8.24
CA CYS A 118 2.48 15.63 8.09
C CYS A 118 1.59 15.79 9.32
N VAL A 119 1.64 16.97 9.95
CA VAL A 119 0.74 17.40 11.03
C VAL A 119 -0.28 18.38 10.45
N SER A 120 -1.57 18.09 10.61
CA SER A 120 -2.66 18.90 10.05
C SER A 120 -3.97 18.67 10.80
N ASP A 121 -5.05 19.32 10.38
CA ASP A 121 -6.40 19.06 10.85
C ASP A 121 -7.11 17.93 10.07
N ARG A 122 -6.45 17.36 9.06
CA ARG A 122 -6.90 16.23 8.22
C ARG A 122 -5.75 15.26 7.98
N PHE A 123 -6.06 14.00 7.69
CA PHE A 123 -5.03 13.06 7.26
C PHE A 123 -4.58 13.35 5.83
N ALA A 124 -3.30 13.13 5.54
CA ALA A 124 -2.76 13.25 4.19
C ALA A 124 -3.24 12.06 3.34
N VAL A 125 -4.25 12.27 2.50
CA VAL A 125 -4.83 11.20 1.67
C VAL A 125 -4.10 11.02 0.34
N LYS A 126 -3.44 12.07 -0.17
CA LYS A 126 -2.75 12.02 -1.48
C LYS A 126 -1.81 10.81 -1.63
N PRO A 127 -0.98 10.45 -0.64
CA PRO A 127 -0.10 9.28 -0.75
C PRO A 127 -0.83 7.93 -0.70
N LEU A 128 -2.12 7.88 -0.33
CA LEU A 128 -2.97 6.68 -0.34
C LEU A 128 -3.68 6.44 -1.67
N LEU A 129 -3.77 7.46 -2.53
CA LEU A 129 -4.49 7.37 -3.80
C LEU A 129 -4.02 6.24 -4.73
N PRO A 130 -2.73 5.86 -4.79
CA PRO A 130 -2.31 4.73 -5.62
C PRO A 130 -2.92 3.38 -5.21
N ILE A 131 -3.43 3.22 -3.99
CA ILE A 131 -4.20 2.03 -3.58
C ILE A 131 -5.43 1.88 -4.49
N LEU A 132 -6.12 2.98 -4.79
CA LEU A 132 -7.32 3.01 -5.64
C LEU A 132 -7.01 2.65 -7.10
N GLN A 133 -5.77 2.85 -7.53
CA GLN A 133 -5.32 2.65 -8.91
C GLN A 133 -4.71 1.27 -9.16
N SER A 134 -4.28 0.56 -8.11
CA SER A 134 -3.54 -0.70 -8.24
C SER A 134 -4.45 -1.93 -8.18
N ASN A 135 -4.93 -2.35 -9.35
CA ASN A 135 -5.45 -3.70 -9.56
C ASN A 135 -4.46 -4.45 -10.45
N PRO A 136 -3.33 -4.96 -9.91
CA PRO A 136 -2.37 -5.67 -10.73
C PRO A 136 -3.04 -6.90 -11.32
N VAL A 137 -3.09 -6.93 -12.64
CA VAL A 137 -3.49 -8.11 -13.39
C VAL A 137 -2.31 -9.07 -13.34
N TYR A 138 -2.54 -10.30 -12.91
CA TYR A 138 -1.53 -11.37 -12.92
C TYR A 138 -2.07 -12.59 -13.69
N THR A 139 -1.16 -13.48 -14.09
CA THR A 139 -1.51 -14.72 -14.80
C THR A 139 -0.97 -15.90 -14.01
N VAL A 140 -1.83 -16.88 -13.72
CA VAL A 140 -1.48 -18.12 -13.04
C VAL A 140 -1.54 -19.27 -14.04
N LEU A 141 -0.44 -20.00 -14.16
CA LEU A 141 -0.38 -21.24 -14.92
C LEU A 141 -0.50 -22.44 -13.96
N SER A 142 -1.54 -23.25 -14.14
CA SER A 142 -1.71 -24.51 -13.44
C SER A 142 -1.21 -25.65 -14.32
N LEU A 143 -0.27 -26.44 -13.79
CA LEU A 143 0.36 -27.57 -14.46
C LEU A 143 0.02 -28.87 -13.72
N ASN A 144 -0.71 -29.77 -14.38
CA ASN A 144 -0.96 -31.13 -13.93
C ASN A 144 -0.64 -32.12 -15.06
N GLN A 145 -0.27 -33.37 -14.73
CA GLN A 145 0.14 -34.39 -15.70
C GLN A 145 -0.89 -34.65 -16.81
N GLY A 146 -2.18 -34.38 -16.56
CA GLY A 146 -3.26 -34.52 -17.56
C GLY A 146 -3.98 -33.22 -17.91
N GLU A 147 -3.54 -32.06 -17.42
CA GLU A 147 -4.24 -30.80 -17.66
C GLU A 147 -3.35 -29.57 -17.46
N VAL A 148 -3.39 -28.65 -18.43
CA VAL A 148 -2.78 -27.32 -18.34
C VAL A 148 -3.88 -26.26 -18.44
N ARG A 149 -3.95 -25.35 -17.47
CA ARG A 149 -4.92 -24.24 -17.45
C ARG A 149 -4.22 -22.92 -17.14
N VAL A 150 -4.65 -21.85 -17.80
CA VAL A 150 -4.22 -20.48 -17.54
C VAL A 150 -5.37 -19.73 -16.91
N TYR A 151 -5.07 -18.99 -15.85
CA TYR A 151 -6.00 -18.11 -15.19
C TYR A 151 -5.45 -16.70 -15.24
N ARG A 152 -6.34 -15.73 -15.45
CA ARG A 152 -6.07 -14.31 -15.23
C ARG A 152 -6.64 -13.94 -13.88
N GLY A 153 -5.84 -13.26 -13.06
CA GLY A 153 -6.26 -12.77 -11.76
C GLY A 153 -6.15 -11.26 -11.62
N ILE A 154 -7.02 -10.71 -10.79
CA ILE A 154 -7.00 -9.32 -10.33
C ILE A 154 -7.35 -9.35 -8.83
N GLY A 155 -6.47 -8.83 -7.98
CA GLY A 155 -6.66 -8.97 -6.52
C GLY A 155 -6.75 -10.44 -6.11
N SER A 156 -7.83 -10.86 -5.43
CA SER A 156 -8.07 -12.24 -4.99
C SER A 156 -8.88 -13.09 -5.97
N GLU A 157 -9.26 -12.55 -7.12
CA GLU A 157 -10.12 -13.23 -8.10
C GLU A 157 -9.30 -13.89 -9.20
N LEU A 158 -9.80 -15.00 -9.73
CA LEU A 158 -9.21 -15.77 -10.81
C LEU A 158 -10.27 -16.16 -11.84
N GLN A 159 -9.99 -15.96 -13.12
CA GLN A 159 -10.82 -16.38 -14.23
C GLN A 159 -9.99 -17.24 -15.19
N ALA A 160 -10.52 -18.40 -15.59
CA ALA A 160 -9.90 -19.22 -16.62
C ALA A 160 -9.89 -18.47 -17.97
N VAL A 161 -8.76 -18.51 -18.66
CA VAL A 161 -8.59 -17.91 -19.99
C VAL A 161 -8.30 -19.02 -20.98
N GLU A 162 -9.01 -19.01 -22.11
CA GLU A 162 -8.68 -19.85 -23.24
C GLU A 162 -7.46 -19.27 -23.97
N VAL A 163 -6.42 -20.07 -24.10
CA VAL A 163 -5.20 -19.71 -24.85
C VAL A 163 -5.19 -20.52 -26.14
N GLU A 164 -5.21 -19.82 -27.28
CA GLU A 164 -5.04 -20.44 -28.60
C GLU A 164 -3.69 -21.17 -28.62
N ALA A 165 -3.72 -22.51 -28.75
CA ALA A 165 -2.57 -23.44 -28.70
C ALA A 165 -2.07 -23.90 -27.30
N MET A 166 -2.93 -23.94 -26.27
CA MET A 166 -2.56 -24.57 -25.00
C MET A 166 -2.30 -26.09 -25.13
N PRO A 167 -1.15 -26.64 -24.70
CA PRO A 167 -0.95 -28.08 -24.61
C PRO A 167 -1.89 -28.70 -23.57
N GLN A 168 -2.55 -29.82 -23.89
CA GLN A 168 -3.51 -30.44 -22.97
C GLN A 168 -2.86 -31.24 -21.82
N ALA A 169 -1.57 -31.55 -21.92
CA ALA A 169 -0.82 -32.31 -20.93
C ALA A 169 0.67 -31.94 -20.97
N ILE A 170 1.39 -32.27 -19.89
CA ILE A 170 2.84 -32.08 -19.79
C ILE A 170 3.54 -33.22 -20.54
N GLY A 171 3.99 -32.95 -21.77
CA GLY A 171 4.78 -33.87 -22.60
C GLY A 171 5.87 -33.11 -23.37
N ASP A 172 6.96 -33.81 -23.70
CA ASP A 172 8.25 -33.28 -24.19
C ASP A 172 8.14 -32.42 -25.46
N SER A 173 7.80 -31.14 -25.30
CA SER A 173 8.10 -29.97 -26.15
C SER A 173 7.25 -28.78 -25.70
N MET A 174 7.55 -28.22 -24.53
CA MET A 174 6.75 -27.11 -23.98
C MET A 174 7.40 -25.76 -24.31
N GLN A 175 7.00 -25.14 -25.41
CA GLN A 175 7.18 -23.70 -25.67
C GLN A 175 5.83 -23.03 -25.48
N ILE A 176 5.55 -22.54 -24.27
CA ILE A 176 4.34 -21.76 -23.98
C ILE A 176 4.71 -20.29 -24.08
N GLU A 177 4.30 -19.65 -25.17
CA GLU A 177 4.27 -18.19 -25.24
C GLU A 177 3.03 -17.72 -24.47
N ILE A 178 3.23 -17.24 -23.24
CA ILE A 178 2.17 -16.60 -22.48
C ILE A 178 2.04 -15.18 -23.05
N PRO A 179 0.92 -14.80 -23.70
CA PRO A 179 0.76 -13.44 -24.18
C PRO A 179 0.82 -12.48 -22.98
N VAL A 180 1.87 -11.67 -22.91
CA VAL A 180 1.98 -10.56 -21.96
C VAL A 180 1.06 -9.46 -22.49
N ILE A 181 -0.23 -9.55 -22.18
CA ILE A 181 -1.19 -8.50 -22.53
C ILE A 181 -0.93 -7.31 -21.60
N GLY A 182 -0.03 -6.42 -22.05
CA GLY A 182 0.14 -5.06 -21.54
C GLY A 182 0.40 -4.92 -20.04
N MET A 183 1.67 -5.00 -19.62
CA MET A 183 2.15 -3.97 -18.70
C MET A 183 2.02 -2.67 -19.48
N SER A 184 1.19 -1.72 -19.06
CA SER A 184 1.21 -0.38 -19.67
C SER A 184 2.65 0.14 -19.62
N PRO A 185 3.35 0.28 -20.75
CA PRO A 185 4.63 0.96 -20.79
C PRO A 185 4.30 2.45 -20.83
N GLY A 186 4.43 3.14 -19.70
CA GLY A 186 4.25 4.58 -19.67
C GLY A 186 3.49 5.06 -18.44
N LEU A 187 4.23 5.22 -17.34
CA LEU A 187 4.14 6.47 -16.62
C LEU A 187 5.58 6.97 -16.49
N GLU A 188 6.06 7.69 -17.50
CA GLU A 188 7.09 8.69 -17.24
C GLU A 188 6.50 9.62 -16.17
N VAL A 189 7.06 9.55 -14.97
CA VAL A 189 6.75 10.49 -13.89
C VAL A 189 7.39 11.81 -14.32
N ASN A 190 6.66 12.53 -15.16
CA ASN A 190 7.03 13.86 -15.60
C ASN A 190 7.08 14.75 -14.38
N HIS A 191 8.31 15.20 -14.11
CA HIS A 191 8.73 16.33 -13.30
C HIS A 191 7.60 17.34 -13.08
N TRP A 192 7.00 17.42 -11.89
CA TRP A 192 6.20 18.59 -11.47
C TRP A 192 6.54 19.04 -10.05
N SER A 193 6.76 20.34 -10.00
CA SER A 193 7.28 21.16 -8.93
C SER A 193 6.39 21.21 -7.68
N PHE A 194 7.06 21.48 -6.56
CA PHE A 194 6.52 21.95 -5.30
C PHE A 194 5.25 22.81 -5.44
N CYS A 195 4.20 22.46 -4.72
CA CYS A 195 3.20 23.43 -4.29
C CYS A 195 3.33 23.63 -2.78
N SER A 196 3.85 24.80 -2.47
CA SER A 196 3.76 25.53 -1.22
C SER A 196 2.33 25.61 -0.68
N LEU A 197 2.26 25.62 0.64
CA LEU A 197 1.11 25.99 1.47
C LEU A 197 0.40 27.27 0.99
N SER A 198 -0.91 27.30 1.18
CA SER A 198 -1.65 28.46 1.70
C SER A 198 -2.82 27.95 2.53
#